data_AF-A0AAU2P1Z4-F1
#
_entry.id   AF-A0AAU2P1Z4-F1
#
_cell.length_a   1.000
_cell.length_b   1.000
_cell.length_c   1.000
_cell.angle_alpha   90.00
_cell.angle_beta   90.00
_cell.angle_gamma   90.00
#
_symmetry.space_group_name_H-M   'P 1'
#
loop_
_entity.id
_entity.type
_entity.pdbx_description
1 polymer ?
#
loop_
_entity_poly.entity_id
_entity_poly.type
_entity_poly.pdbx_seq_one_letter_code
_entity_poly.pdbx_strand_id
1 'polypeptide(L)'
;MGGDEAARLLTELAGRRRAAYHQPPRRTRLPPSGDNGTPADTGQPEPQPSRKLPRGRIIAILAAIVLIAGGGAWAGTSLLGNSGETSSASTPSPTGPVKTYGESVQLTRELQVGECVSAVWGGDKFNGAPDSLRAVACTPQRNAVNGQVLKLDAAASLDDAKENGESRCEGLLRETVGGMADARSYALVPSEQGWDSNVHNTACLVFNETVPLFGPVGTYRNAGDGYRLSSGSVGDCIDTTEEGDTLTGFGWIPTSDT
;
A
#
# COMPACT_ATOMS: atom_id res chain seq x y z
N MET A 1 13.41 46.72 37.61
CA MET A 1 14.61 46.15 36.95
C MET A 1 14.33 44.66 36.75
N GLY A 2 14.18 44.17 35.52
CA GLY A 2 13.92 42.74 35.28
C GLY A 2 13.30 42.36 33.92
N GLY A 3 12.75 43.31 33.15
CA GLY A 3 12.12 43.02 31.84
C GLY A 3 13.12 42.88 30.68
N ASP A 4 14.14 43.73 30.64
CA ASP A 4 15.09 43.79 29.50
C ASP A 4 16.08 42.62 29.46
N GLU A 5 16.31 41.97 30.60
CA GLU A 5 17.25 40.85 30.70
C GLU A 5 16.64 39.56 30.15
N ALA A 6 15.33 39.34 30.36
CA ALA A 6 14.60 38.20 29.80
C ALA A 6 14.49 38.26 28.27
N ALA A 7 14.27 39.46 27.71
CA ALA A 7 14.20 39.67 26.26
C ALA A 7 15.56 39.42 25.57
N ARG A 8 16.67 39.80 26.23
CA ARG A 8 18.02 39.51 25.74
C ARG A 8 18.32 38.00 25.73
N LEU A 9 17.97 37.28 26.80
CA LEU A 9 18.21 35.84 26.89
C LEU A 9 17.40 35.04 25.86
N LEU A 10 16.15 35.43 25.57
CA LEU A 10 15.33 34.78 24.53
C LEU A 10 15.88 35.02 23.12
N THR A 11 16.42 36.22 22.86
CA THR A 11 17.03 36.55 21.57
C THR A 11 18.34 35.79 21.35
N GLU A 12 19.14 35.60 22.40
CA GLU A 12 20.39 34.82 22.33
C GLU A 12 20.13 33.32 22.14
N LEU A 13 19.10 32.76 22.79
CA LEU A 13 18.67 31.37 22.62
C LEU A 13 18.12 31.09 21.21
N ALA A 14 17.36 32.05 20.64
CA ALA A 14 16.86 31.95 19.26
C ALA A 14 18.00 32.03 18.22
N GLY A 15 19.05 32.83 18.49
CA GLY A 15 20.24 32.91 17.66
C GLY A 15 21.07 31.62 17.67
N ARG A 16 21.25 31.00 18.85
CA ARG A 16 21.99 29.72 18.97
C ARG A 16 21.29 28.54 18.27
N ARG A 17 19.95 28.50 18.22
CA ARG A 17 19.23 27.43 17.50
C ARG A 17 19.38 27.52 15.97
N ARG A 18 19.57 28.71 15.39
CA ARG A 18 19.79 28.85 13.93
C ARG A 18 21.17 28.39 13.47
N ALA A 19 22.18 28.45 14.33
CA ALA A 19 23.54 28.00 13.99
C ALA A 19 23.70 26.47 13.99
N ALA A 20 22.81 25.73 14.66
CA ALA A 20 22.90 24.27 14.77
C ALA A 20 22.36 23.51 13.55
N TYR A 21 21.48 24.12 12.74
CA TYR A 21 20.87 23.45 11.58
C TYR A 21 21.67 23.56 10.27
N HIS A 22 22.78 24.31 10.25
CA HIS A 22 23.57 24.56 9.04
C HIS A 22 24.95 23.89 9.00
N GLN A 23 25.28 22.97 9.92
CA GLN A 23 26.48 22.16 9.78
C GLN A 23 26.14 20.80 9.15
N PRO A 24 26.35 20.61 7.83
CA PRO A 24 26.40 19.26 7.29
C PRO A 24 27.53 18.48 7.98
N PRO A 25 27.37 17.16 8.22
CA PRO A 25 28.43 16.37 8.82
C PRO A 25 29.70 16.48 7.97
N ARG A 26 30.81 16.84 8.61
CA ARG A 26 32.14 16.80 7.98
C ARG A 26 32.40 15.36 7.55
N ARG A 27 32.39 15.10 6.24
CA ARG A 27 32.88 13.85 5.66
C ARG A 27 34.34 13.67 6.07
N THR A 28 34.59 12.73 6.98
CA THR A 28 35.93 12.22 7.23
C THR A 28 36.38 11.53 5.95
N ARG A 29 37.20 12.20 5.13
CA ARG A 29 37.89 11.55 4.01
C ARG A 29 38.81 10.50 4.59
N LEU A 30 38.48 9.23 4.38
CA LEU A 30 39.44 8.14 4.47
C LEU A 30 40.54 8.36 3.41
N PRO A 31 41.81 8.07 3.72
CA PRO A 31 42.89 8.18 2.76
C PRO A 31 42.72 7.14 1.63
N PRO A 32 43.14 7.46 0.39
CA PRO A 32 43.13 6.49 -0.70
C PRO A 32 44.09 5.34 -0.36
N SER A 33 43.56 4.13 -0.21
CA SER A 33 44.37 2.92 -0.21
C SER A 33 44.83 2.65 -1.64
N GLY A 34 46.14 2.51 -1.78
CA GLY A 34 46.84 2.40 -3.05
C GLY A 34 46.50 1.14 -3.83
N ASP A 35 46.51 1.33 -5.14
CA ASP A 35 46.61 0.31 -6.18
C ASP A 35 47.79 -0.63 -5.95
N ASN A 36 47.57 -1.92 -6.18
CA ASN A 36 48.46 -2.83 -6.92
C ASN A 36 47.83 -4.22 -7.06
N GLY A 37 47.49 -4.63 -8.29
CA GLY A 37 47.10 -6.01 -8.59
C GLY A 37 46.48 -6.23 -9.98
N THR A 38 47.34 -6.30 -10.99
CA THR A 38 47.33 -7.12 -12.23
C THR A 38 45.99 -7.55 -12.90
N PRO A 39 45.86 -7.44 -14.24
CA PRO A 39 44.66 -7.83 -14.97
C PRO A 39 44.53 -9.37 -15.09
N ALA A 40 43.38 -9.90 -14.70
CA ALA A 40 42.96 -11.26 -15.04
C ALA A 40 41.94 -11.21 -16.17
N ASP A 41 42.41 -11.59 -17.36
CA ASP A 41 41.63 -11.99 -18.52
C ASP A 41 40.67 -13.12 -18.13
N THR A 42 39.36 -12.92 -18.33
CA THR A 42 38.38 -14.01 -18.27
C THR A 42 37.25 -13.77 -19.27
N GLY A 43 37.36 -14.47 -20.40
CA GLY A 43 36.27 -15.24 -20.98
C GLY A 43 35.01 -14.48 -21.43
N GLN A 44 35.01 -14.08 -22.70
CA GLN A 44 33.82 -13.76 -23.47
C GLN A 44 32.79 -14.91 -23.44
N PRO A 45 31.49 -14.66 -23.18
CA PRO A 45 30.48 -15.73 -23.21
C PRO A 45 30.23 -16.23 -24.63
N GLU A 46 30.40 -17.53 -24.83
CA GLU A 46 30.05 -18.24 -26.06
C GLU A 46 28.52 -18.27 -26.26
N PRO A 47 28.00 -18.05 -27.49
CA PRO A 47 26.57 -18.10 -27.75
C PRO A 47 26.04 -19.54 -27.62
N GLN A 48 25.11 -19.74 -26.68
CA GLN A 48 24.47 -21.06 -26.49
C GLN A 48 23.58 -21.44 -27.69
N PRO A 49 23.59 -22.73 -28.11
CA PRO A 49 22.70 -23.22 -29.15
C PRO A 49 21.25 -23.28 -28.65
N SER A 50 20.35 -22.57 -29.35
CA SER A 50 18.91 -22.63 -29.10
C SER A 50 18.35 -24.02 -29.39
N ARG A 51 17.92 -24.73 -28.34
CA ARG A 51 17.21 -26.01 -28.48
C ARG A 51 15.79 -25.74 -28.97
N LYS A 52 15.57 -25.94 -30.26
CA LYS A 52 14.22 -25.96 -30.85
C LYS A 52 13.41 -27.10 -30.23
N LEU A 53 12.36 -26.75 -29.49
CA LEU A 53 11.40 -27.73 -28.96
C LEU A 53 10.68 -28.44 -30.12
N PRO A 54 10.52 -29.76 -30.08
CA PRO A 54 9.87 -30.51 -31.14
C PRO A 54 8.40 -30.09 -31.26
N ARG A 55 7.96 -29.78 -32.48
CA ARG A 55 6.61 -29.30 -32.84
C ARG A 55 5.47 -30.13 -32.25
N GLY A 56 5.69 -31.41 -31.93
CA GLY A 56 4.71 -32.28 -31.28
C GLY A 56 4.32 -31.86 -29.85
N ARG A 57 5.22 -31.23 -29.07
CA ARG A 57 4.89 -30.76 -27.71
C ARG A 57 3.98 -29.53 -27.70
N ILE A 58 4.07 -28.68 -28.73
CA ILE A 58 3.24 -27.47 -28.85
C ILE A 58 1.78 -27.85 -29.18
N ILE A 59 1.59 -28.87 -30.01
CA ILE A 59 0.25 -29.38 -30.37
C ILE A 59 -0.45 -30.01 -29.15
N ALA A 60 0.30 -30.71 -28.29
CA ALA A 60 -0.25 -31.30 -27.06
C ALA A 60 -0.72 -30.23 -26.04
N ILE A 61 0.00 -29.11 -25.92
CA ILE A 61 -0.38 -28.01 -25.01
C ILE A 61 -1.64 -27.30 -25.50
N LEU A 62 -1.77 -27.08 -26.82
CA LEU A 62 -2.97 -26.46 -27.38
C LEU A 62 -4.22 -27.34 -27.25
N ALA A 63 -4.09 -28.66 -27.37
CA ALA A 63 -5.20 -29.59 -27.14
C ALA A 63 -5.69 -29.57 -25.68
N ALA A 64 -4.79 -29.41 -24.71
CA ALA A 64 -5.15 -29.31 -23.29
C ALA A 64 -5.92 -28.01 -22.98
N ILE A 65 -5.56 -26.89 -23.60
CA ILE A 65 -6.26 -25.60 -23.40
C ILE A 65 -7.68 -25.62 -23.98
N VAL A 66 -7.89 -26.28 -25.13
CA VAL A 66 -9.23 -26.39 -25.73
C VAL A 66 -10.17 -27.28 -24.91
N LEU A 67 -9.64 -28.34 -24.27
CA LEU A 67 -10.45 -29.20 -23.39
C LEU A 67 -10.91 -28.49 -22.11
N ILE A 68 -10.13 -27.53 -21.60
CA ILE A 68 -10.49 -26.73 -20.41
C ILE A 68 -11.54 -25.67 -20.77
N ALA A 69 -11.49 -25.08 -21.97
CA ALA A 69 -12.46 -24.09 -22.42
C ALA A 69 -13.81 -24.70 -22.88
N GLY A 70 -13.84 -25.99 -23.26
CA GLY A 70 -15.05 -26.66 -23.76
C GLY A 70 -15.79 -27.56 -22.75
N GLY A 71 -15.23 -27.81 -21.56
CA GLY A 71 -15.66 -28.88 -20.65
C GLY A 71 -16.50 -28.46 -19.44
N GLY A 72 -17.24 -27.34 -19.48
CA GLY A 72 -17.91 -26.77 -18.31
C GLY A 72 -19.44 -26.76 -18.31
N ALA A 73 -20.10 -27.64 -19.07
CA ALA A 73 -21.56 -27.66 -19.15
C ALA A 73 -22.12 -29.06 -18.88
N TRP A 74 -22.12 -29.50 -17.62
CA TRP A 74 -22.94 -30.63 -17.18
C TRP A 74 -23.47 -30.49 -15.75
N ALA A 75 -24.77 -30.75 -15.64
CA ALA A 75 -25.49 -31.34 -14.52
C ALA A 75 -25.79 -30.49 -13.28
N GLY A 76 -27.05 -30.04 -13.21
CA GLY A 76 -27.70 -29.59 -11.98
C GLY A 76 -29.22 -29.55 -12.07
N THR A 77 -29.86 -30.41 -12.87
CA THR A 77 -31.31 -30.65 -12.77
C THR A 77 -31.55 -31.91 -11.98
N SER A 78 -32.03 -31.78 -10.75
CA SER A 78 -33.01 -32.67 -10.09
C SER A 78 -33.10 -32.28 -8.63
N LEU A 79 -34.24 -31.73 -8.21
CA LEU A 79 -35.04 -32.29 -7.12
C LEU A 79 -36.40 -31.58 -7.11
N LEU A 80 -37.35 -32.26 -7.75
CA LEU A 80 -38.77 -31.98 -7.69
C LEU A 80 -39.34 -32.78 -6.50
N GLY A 81 -40.04 -32.11 -5.59
CA GLY A 81 -41.09 -32.68 -4.74
C GLY A 81 -40.64 -33.40 -3.45
N ASN A 82 -41.09 -32.91 -2.30
CA ASN A 82 -42.27 -33.47 -1.62
C ASN A 82 -42.61 -32.64 -0.36
N SER A 83 -43.91 -32.49 -0.17
CA SER A 83 -44.69 -32.03 0.98
C SER A 83 -44.14 -32.39 2.37
N GLY A 84 -44.32 -31.48 3.34
CA GLY A 84 -44.51 -31.84 4.76
C GLY A 84 -43.65 -31.09 5.77
N GLU A 85 -44.30 -30.13 6.46
CA GLU A 85 -44.16 -29.79 7.88
C GLU A 85 -42.86 -29.24 8.49
N THR A 86 -43.11 -28.26 9.38
CA THR A 86 -42.33 -27.82 10.56
C THR A 86 -41.08 -26.95 10.38
N SER A 87 -41.32 -25.64 10.51
CA SER A 87 -40.62 -24.71 11.40
C SER A 87 -39.12 -24.88 11.60
N SER A 88 -38.35 -24.12 10.84
CA SER A 88 -37.23 -23.34 11.37
C SER A 88 -37.06 -22.14 10.45
N ALA A 89 -37.18 -20.94 11.01
CA ALA A 89 -36.90 -19.70 10.29
C ALA A 89 -35.40 -19.64 10.03
N SER A 90 -34.96 -20.31 8.97
CA SER A 90 -33.63 -20.16 8.41
C SER A 90 -33.58 -18.77 7.77
N THR A 91 -32.85 -17.85 8.41
CA THR A 91 -32.48 -16.57 7.81
C THR A 91 -31.95 -16.84 6.39
N PRO A 92 -32.49 -16.22 5.34
CA PRO A 92 -32.04 -16.46 3.98
C PRO A 92 -30.55 -16.15 3.90
N SER A 93 -29.75 -17.15 3.53
CA SER A 93 -28.32 -16.97 3.29
C SER A 93 -28.15 -16.00 2.13
N PRO A 94 -27.32 -14.95 2.24
CA PRO A 94 -27.12 -13.99 1.15
C PRO A 94 -26.71 -14.72 -0.12
N THR A 95 -27.50 -14.60 -1.18
CA THR A 95 -27.25 -15.29 -2.46
C THR A 95 -26.24 -14.54 -3.33
N GLY A 96 -25.47 -13.64 -2.72
CA GLY A 96 -24.55 -12.72 -3.38
C GLY A 96 -23.11 -12.86 -2.91
N PRO A 97 -22.14 -12.26 -3.62
CA PRO A 97 -20.74 -12.28 -3.20
C PRO A 97 -20.58 -11.64 -1.81
N VAL A 98 -19.93 -12.36 -0.89
CA VAL A 98 -19.71 -11.89 0.48
C VAL A 98 -18.93 -10.59 0.50
N LYS A 99 -19.42 -9.59 1.26
CA LYS A 99 -18.76 -8.31 1.45
C LYS A 99 -17.81 -8.36 2.66
N THR A 100 -16.53 -8.53 2.39
CA THR A 100 -15.51 -8.89 3.40
C THR A 100 -15.31 -7.84 4.48
N TYR A 101 -15.55 -6.57 4.17
CA TYR A 101 -15.41 -5.44 5.10
C TYR A 101 -16.72 -4.67 5.30
N GLY A 102 -17.85 -5.31 4.99
CA GLY A 102 -19.19 -4.74 5.14
C GLY A 102 -19.74 -4.12 3.86
N GLU A 103 -21.03 -3.81 3.90
CA GLU A 103 -21.81 -3.43 2.71
C GLU A 103 -21.32 -2.14 2.04
N SER A 104 -20.92 -1.14 2.83
CA SER A 104 -20.46 0.15 2.29
C SER A 104 -19.15 0.00 1.51
N VAL A 105 -18.27 -0.92 1.91
CA VAL A 105 -16.93 -1.07 1.36
C VAL A 105 -16.95 -1.88 0.04
N GLN A 106 -18.06 -2.53 -0.34
CA GLN A 106 -18.24 -3.27 -1.61
C GLN A 106 -17.14 -4.29 -2.02
N LEU A 107 -16.10 -4.49 -1.22
CA LEU A 107 -15.00 -5.43 -1.46
C LEU A 107 -15.49 -6.85 -1.23
N THR A 108 -15.21 -7.72 -2.20
CA THR A 108 -15.55 -9.15 -2.14
C THR A 108 -14.35 -10.03 -1.85
N ARG A 109 -13.22 -9.42 -1.51
CA ARG A 109 -11.97 -10.09 -1.16
C ARG A 109 -11.22 -9.28 -0.12
N GLU A 110 -10.31 -9.94 0.55
CA GLU A 110 -9.33 -9.31 1.42
C GLU A 110 -8.43 -8.34 0.62
N LEU A 111 -8.12 -7.20 1.23
CA LEU A 111 -7.16 -6.25 0.69
C LEU A 111 -5.73 -6.78 0.89
N GLN A 112 -4.86 -6.51 -0.08
CA GLN A 112 -3.47 -6.90 -0.03
C GLN A 112 -2.58 -5.70 0.30
N VAL A 113 -1.46 -6.01 0.96
CA VAL A 113 -0.40 -5.03 1.23
C VAL A 113 0.09 -4.41 -0.08
N GLY A 114 0.17 -3.08 -0.12
CA GLY A 114 0.55 -2.30 -1.30
C GLY A 114 -0.62 -1.88 -2.20
N GLU A 115 -1.83 -2.37 -1.98
CA GLU A 115 -2.98 -1.96 -2.81
C GLU A 115 -3.42 -0.53 -2.52
N CYS A 116 -3.65 0.23 -3.59
CA CYS A 116 -4.25 1.56 -3.50
C CYS A 116 -5.76 1.47 -3.48
N VAL A 117 -6.39 2.42 -2.77
CA VAL A 117 -7.84 2.48 -2.64
C VAL A 117 -8.39 3.85 -3.01
N SER A 118 -9.57 3.85 -3.60
CA SER A 118 -10.44 5.03 -3.68
C SER A 118 -11.50 4.91 -2.61
N ALA A 119 -11.76 5.99 -1.89
CA ALA A 119 -12.76 6.00 -0.83
C ALA A 119 -13.57 7.30 -0.86
N VAL A 120 -14.86 7.18 -0.55
CA VAL A 120 -15.82 8.29 -0.49
C VAL A 120 -16.50 8.23 0.87
N TRP A 121 -16.54 9.38 1.55
CA TRP A 121 -17.25 9.57 2.82
C TRP A 121 -18.42 10.52 2.56
N GLY A 122 -19.61 10.17 3.05
CA GLY A 122 -20.79 11.04 2.95
C GLY A 122 -20.83 12.15 4.00
N GLY A 123 -20.02 12.03 5.06
CA GLY A 123 -19.90 13.00 6.15
C GLY A 123 -18.45 13.32 6.51
N ASP A 124 -18.19 13.57 7.79
CA ASP A 124 -16.84 13.87 8.27
C ASP A 124 -15.90 12.70 7.98
N LYS A 125 -14.82 12.99 7.26
CA LYS A 125 -13.83 11.99 6.88
C LYS A 125 -13.24 11.34 8.13
N PHE A 126 -13.09 10.02 8.08
CA PHE A 126 -12.60 9.18 9.19
C PHE A 126 -13.52 9.10 10.41
N ASN A 127 -14.73 9.64 10.36
CA ASN A 127 -15.73 9.37 11.38
C ASN A 127 -16.57 8.14 10.96
N GLY A 128 -16.01 6.96 11.21
CA GLY A 128 -16.60 5.67 10.83
C GLY A 128 -16.17 5.14 9.46
N ALA A 129 -16.95 4.20 8.92
CA ALA A 129 -16.69 3.56 7.64
C ALA A 129 -16.95 4.52 6.46
N PRO A 130 -16.13 4.49 5.39
CA PRO A 130 -16.48 5.17 4.15
C PRO A 130 -17.77 4.58 3.56
N ASP A 131 -18.56 5.43 2.92
CA ASP A 131 -19.76 5.07 2.14
C ASP A 131 -19.41 4.16 0.95
N SER A 132 -18.21 4.36 0.39
CA SER A 132 -17.63 3.44 -0.58
C SER A 132 -16.11 3.39 -0.45
N LEU A 133 -15.55 2.19 -0.59
CA LEU A 133 -14.11 1.99 -0.73
C LEU A 133 -13.87 0.93 -1.81
N ARG A 134 -12.86 1.10 -2.66
CA ARG A 134 -12.54 0.09 -3.69
C ARG A 134 -11.05 0.08 -3.98
N ALA A 135 -10.51 -1.08 -4.31
CA ALA A 135 -9.16 -1.19 -4.83
C ALA A 135 -9.08 -0.49 -6.21
N VAL A 136 -8.00 0.25 -6.42
CA VAL A 136 -7.70 0.99 -7.67
C VAL A 136 -6.22 0.85 -8.01
N ALA A 137 -5.86 1.16 -9.26
CA ALA A 137 -4.46 1.16 -9.68
C ALA A 137 -3.68 2.30 -8.99
N CYS A 138 -2.50 1.97 -8.44
CA CYS A 138 -1.55 2.93 -7.85
C CYS A 138 -0.84 3.75 -8.94
N THR A 139 -1.53 4.70 -9.56
CA THR A 139 -0.94 5.52 -10.63
C THR A 139 -0.99 7.02 -10.29
N PRO A 140 0.13 7.76 -10.42
CA PRO A 140 0.23 9.21 -10.11
C PRO A 140 -0.77 10.12 -10.82
N GLN A 141 -1.28 9.66 -11.96
CA GLN A 141 -2.10 10.42 -12.89
C GLN A 141 -3.61 10.29 -12.60
N ARG A 142 -4.00 9.51 -11.60
CA ARG A 142 -5.41 9.26 -11.26
C ARG A 142 -5.76 9.97 -9.96
N ASN A 143 -6.72 10.90 -10.04
CA ASN A 143 -7.27 11.61 -8.88
C ASN A 143 -8.07 10.71 -7.92
N ALA A 144 -8.21 9.42 -8.24
CA ALA A 144 -9.00 8.47 -7.47
C ALA A 144 -8.20 7.74 -6.36
N VAL A 145 -6.88 7.90 -6.28
CA VAL A 145 -6.09 7.26 -5.22
C VAL A 145 -6.19 8.09 -3.94
N ASN A 146 -7.00 7.61 -3.00
CA ASN A 146 -7.24 8.28 -1.72
C ASN A 146 -6.37 7.71 -0.60
N GLY A 147 -6.04 6.42 -0.65
CA GLY A 147 -5.20 5.76 0.35
C GLY A 147 -4.46 4.55 -0.19
N GLN A 148 -3.63 3.93 0.66
CA GLN A 148 -2.90 2.70 0.35
C GLN A 148 -2.82 1.78 1.58
N VAL A 149 -2.97 0.48 1.38
CA VAL A 149 -2.77 -0.54 2.41
C VAL A 149 -1.28 -0.76 2.63
N LEU A 150 -0.79 -0.58 3.85
CA LEU A 150 0.64 -0.72 4.14
C LEU A 150 0.95 -1.92 5.01
N LYS A 151 -0.01 -2.35 5.83
CA LYS A 151 0.12 -3.51 6.73
C LYS A 151 -1.22 -4.24 6.82
N LEU A 152 -1.14 -5.51 7.19
CA LEU A 152 -2.28 -6.31 7.64
C LEU A 152 -2.02 -6.68 9.10
N ASP A 153 -3.03 -6.55 9.94
CA ASP A 153 -3.02 -6.93 11.35
C ASP A 153 -3.92 -8.16 11.54
N ALA A 154 -3.30 -9.28 11.91
CA ALA A 154 -4.01 -10.52 12.20
C ALA A 154 -4.57 -10.48 13.62
N ALA A 155 -5.90 -10.54 13.76
CA ALA A 155 -6.57 -10.57 15.05
C ALA A 155 -6.87 -12.01 15.49
N ALA A 156 -6.93 -12.25 16.80
CA ALA A 156 -7.29 -13.57 17.34
C ALA A 156 -8.81 -13.86 17.23
N SER A 157 -9.62 -12.82 17.14
CA SER A 157 -11.07 -12.87 16.99
C SER A 157 -11.60 -11.61 16.32
N LEU A 158 -12.85 -11.66 15.84
CA LEU A 158 -13.50 -10.48 15.28
C LEU A 158 -13.68 -9.38 16.33
N ASP A 159 -14.01 -9.76 17.57
CA ASP A 159 -14.16 -8.78 18.67
C ASP A 159 -12.83 -8.10 18.99
N ASP A 160 -11.71 -8.85 19.00
CA ASP A 160 -10.37 -8.26 19.13
C ASP A 160 -10.06 -7.32 17.97
N ALA A 161 -10.41 -7.68 16.73
CA ALA A 161 -10.23 -6.80 15.58
C ALA A 161 -11.04 -5.50 15.70
N LYS A 162 -12.29 -5.58 16.16
CA LYS A 162 -13.19 -4.42 16.36
C LYS A 162 -12.72 -3.52 17.50
N GLU A 163 -12.28 -4.09 18.61
CA GLU A 163 -11.89 -3.34 19.81
C GLU A 163 -10.48 -2.73 19.67
N ASN A 164 -9.54 -3.47 19.09
CA ASN A 164 -8.12 -3.11 19.14
C ASN A 164 -7.50 -2.80 17.76
N GLY A 165 -8.20 -3.08 16.66
CA GLY A 165 -7.64 -2.95 15.31
C GLY A 165 -7.20 -1.54 14.96
N GLU A 166 -7.93 -0.52 15.40
CA GLU A 166 -7.57 0.89 15.17
C GLU A 166 -6.24 1.24 15.85
N SER A 167 -6.13 1.02 17.16
CA SER A 167 -4.91 1.32 17.92
C SER A 167 -3.70 0.52 17.42
N ARG A 168 -3.89 -0.73 17.00
CA ARG A 168 -2.81 -1.53 16.40
C ARG A 168 -2.37 -0.97 15.05
N CYS A 169 -3.30 -0.58 14.17
CA CYS A 169 -2.95 0.05 12.90
C CYS A 169 -2.25 1.40 13.10
N GLU A 170 -2.67 2.20 14.07
CA GLU A 170 -1.95 3.43 14.44
C GLU A 170 -0.51 3.14 14.84
N GLY A 171 -0.30 2.15 15.72
CA GLY A 171 1.04 1.73 16.15
C GLY A 171 1.92 1.22 14.99
N LEU A 172 1.35 0.39 14.12
CA LEU A 172 2.02 -0.18 12.95
C LEU A 172 2.39 0.86 11.89
N LEU A 173 1.59 1.92 11.75
CA LEU A 173 1.78 2.96 10.73
C LEU A 173 2.39 4.25 11.27
N ARG A 174 2.68 4.34 12.57
CA ARG A 174 3.14 5.55 13.27
C ARG A 174 4.33 6.23 12.59
N GLU A 175 5.32 5.46 12.15
CA GLU A 175 6.50 6.01 11.48
C GLU A 175 6.14 6.60 10.11
N THR A 176 5.36 5.87 9.30
CA THR A 176 4.94 6.33 7.98
C THR A 176 4.06 7.58 8.08
N VAL A 177 3.05 7.56 8.94
CA VAL A 177 2.15 8.70 9.16
C VAL A 177 2.92 9.90 9.69
N GLY A 178 3.82 9.71 10.66
CA GLY A 178 4.64 10.79 11.21
C GLY A 178 5.66 11.37 10.23
N GLY A 179 6.01 10.64 9.18
CA GLY A 179 6.89 11.09 8.11
C GLY A 179 6.16 11.84 6.99
N MET A 180 4.84 11.74 6.89
CA MET A 180 4.07 12.31 5.79
C MET A 180 3.39 13.62 6.19
N ALA A 181 3.17 14.49 5.19
CA ALA A 181 2.36 15.69 5.40
C ALA A 181 0.87 15.30 5.43
N ASP A 182 0.16 15.71 6.47
CA ASP A 182 -1.29 15.61 6.54
C ASP A 182 -1.82 14.16 6.40
N ALA A 183 -1.05 13.16 6.88
CA ALA A 183 -1.43 11.75 6.81
C ALA A 183 -2.12 11.27 8.09
N ARG A 184 -2.97 10.24 7.94
CA ARG A 184 -3.66 9.53 9.02
C ARG A 184 -3.73 8.04 8.70
N SER A 185 -3.61 7.20 9.73
CA SER A 185 -3.89 5.76 9.65
C SER A 185 -5.38 5.48 9.72
N TYR A 186 -5.83 4.43 9.04
CA TYR A 186 -7.20 3.96 9.09
C TYR A 186 -7.23 2.43 9.14
N ALA A 187 -8.00 1.88 10.08
CA ALA A 187 -8.19 0.44 10.22
C ALA A 187 -9.48 0.00 9.53
N LEU A 188 -9.36 -0.85 8.51
CA LEU A 188 -10.49 -1.49 7.88
C LEU A 188 -10.67 -2.90 8.45
N VAL A 189 -11.53 -2.99 9.47
CA VAL A 189 -11.84 -4.22 10.20
C VAL A 189 -12.78 -5.11 9.38
N PRO A 190 -12.57 -6.43 9.30
CA PRO A 190 -13.50 -7.34 8.62
C PRO A 190 -14.93 -7.25 9.16
N SER A 191 -15.92 -7.53 8.30
CA SER A 191 -17.30 -7.74 8.74
C SER A 191 -17.47 -9.14 9.35
N GLU A 192 -18.59 -9.38 10.03
CA GLU A 192 -18.95 -10.74 10.49
C GLU A 192 -18.95 -11.75 9.34
N GLN A 193 -19.58 -11.39 8.21
CA GLN A 193 -19.61 -12.24 7.03
C GLN A 193 -18.20 -12.47 6.45
N GLY A 194 -17.34 -11.44 6.46
CA GLY A 194 -15.95 -11.54 6.03
C GLY A 194 -15.15 -12.47 6.94
N TRP A 195 -15.34 -12.36 8.25
CA TRP A 195 -14.70 -13.22 9.24
C TRP A 195 -15.08 -14.68 9.06
N ASP A 196 -16.38 -14.96 8.91
CA ASP A 196 -16.90 -16.30 8.65
C ASP A 196 -16.43 -16.86 7.29
N SER A 197 -16.09 -15.96 6.36
CA SER A 197 -15.51 -16.28 5.04
C SER A 197 -13.99 -16.29 5.02
N ASN A 198 -13.35 -16.45 6.19
CA ASN A 198 -11.89 -16.60 6.35
C ASN A 198 -11.07 -15.34 6.01
N VAL A 199 -11.64 -14.14 6.18
CA VAL A 199 -10.91 -12.86 6.16
C VAL A 199 -10.75 -12.39 7.60
N HIS A 200 -9.55 -12.61 8.16
CA HIS A 200 -9.26 -12.37 9.58
C HIS A 200 -8.29 -11.22 9.83
N ASN A 201 -7.85 -10.53 8.77
CA ASN A 201 -6.95 -9.40 8.91
C ASN A 201 -7.68 -8.07 8.82
N THR A 202 -7.37 -7.19 9.78
CA THR A 202 -7.62 -5.75 9.66
C THR A 202 -6.62 -5.17 8.68
N ALA A 203 -7.11 -4.52 7.63
CA ALA A 203 -6.23 -3.80 6.71
C ALA A 203 -5.87 -2.44 7.29
N CYS A 204 -4.58 -2.17 7.46
CA CYS A 204 -4.08 -0.89 7.94
C CYS A 204 -3.71 -0.01 6.74
N LEU A 205 -4.51 1.03 6.52
CA LEU A 205 -4.37 1.96 5.42
C LEU A 205 -3.79 3.28 5.89
N VAL A 206 -3.08 3.96 4.99
CA VAL A 206 -2.78 5.39 5.11
C VAL A 206 -3.65 6.20 4.17
N PHE A 207 -4.15 7.32 4.66
CA PHE A 207 -4.84 8.35 3.88
C PHE A 207 -4.22 9.70 4.20
N ASN A 208 -4.31 10.64 3.27
CA ASN A 208 -4.13 12.06 3.61
C ASN A 208 -5.46 12.64 4.07
N GLU A 209 -5.47 13.58 5.01
CA GLU A 209 -6.70 14.13 5.58
C GLU A 209 -7.39 15.09 4.60
N THR A 210 -6.64 16.05 4.07
CA THR A 210 -7.15 17.17 3.27
C THR A 210 -7.18 16.87 1.77
N VAL A 211 -6.10 16.28 1.24
CA VAL A 211 -5.94 16.02 -0.20
C VAL A 211 -5.88 14.52 -0.49
N PRO A 212 -6.13 14.05 -1.72
CA PRO A 212 -5.84 12.67 -2.09
C PRO A 212 -4.33 12.34 -1.99
N LEU A 213 -4.04 11.05 -1.85
CA LEU A 213 -2.67 10.53 -1.82
C LEU A 213 -2.01 10.58 -3.21
N PHE A 214 -2.83 10.43 -4.26
CA PHE A 214 -2.46 10.44 -5.68
C PHE A 214 -1.47 9.36 -6.13
N GLY A 215 -0.93 8.50 -5.26
CA GLY A 215 0.03 7.48 -5.68
C GLY A 215 0.50 6.57 -4.54
N PRO A 216 1.42 5.64 -4.84
CA PRO A 216 2.04 4.78 -3.83
C PRO A 216 2.90 5.58 -2.85
N VAL A 217 3.08 5.06 -1.64
CA VAL A 217 3.88 5.67 -0.57
C VAL A 217 4.98 4.74 -0.07
N GLY A 218 5.97 5.32 0.60
CA GLY A 218 7.04 4.56 1.27
C GLY A 218 7.76 3.61 0.31
N THR A 219 7.88 2.34 0.72
CA THR A 219 8.58 1.27 -0.01
C THR A 219 7.85 0.76 -1.25
N TYR A 220 6.63 1.24 -1.53
CA TYR A 220 5.88 0.87 -2.74
C TYR A 220 6.19 1.78 -3.93
N ARG A 221 7.09 2.74 -3.75
CA ARG A 221 7.68 3.55 -4.82
C ARG A 221 9.03 2.99 -5.21
N ASN A 222 9.33 3.01 -6.50
CA ASN A 222 10.67 2.74 -7.00
C ASN A 222 11.44 4.05 -7.13
N ALA A 223 12.77 3.98 -7.07
CA ALA A 223 13.61 5.12 -7.37
C ALA A 223 13.40 5.57 -8.82
N GLY A 224 13.23 6.88 -9.02
CA GLY A 224 12.90 7.47 -10.31
C GLY A 224 11.39 7.55 -10.59
N ASP A 225 10.52 6.98 -9.75
CA ASP A 225 9.08 7.17 -9.88
C ASP A 225 8.71 8.64 -9.56
N GLY A 226 7.91 9.23 -10.43
CA GLY A 226 7.29 10.53 -10.16
C GLY A 226 6.17 10.38 -9.13
N TYR A 227 6.09 11.31 -8.18
CA TYR A 227 5.03 11.34 -7.18
C TYR A 227 4.54 12.77 -6.93
N ARG A 228 3.36 12.89 -6.32
CA ARG A 228 2.82 14.18 -5.87
C ARG A 228 3.38 14.49 -4.49
N LEU A 229 3.66 15.76 -4.20
CA LEU A 229 4.19 16.16 -2.90
C LEU A 229 3.34 15.68 -1.70
N SER A 230 2.04 15.47 -1.90
CA SER A 230 1.14 14.93 -0.89
C SER A 230 1.41 13.46 -0.52
N SER A 231 1.97 12.64 -1.41
CA SER A 231 2.43 11.27 -1.08
C SER A 231 3.88 11.23 -0.61
N GLY A 232 4.53 12.39 -0.46
CA GLY A 232 5.90 12.50 0.03
C GLY A 232 6.03 12.18 1.52
N SER A 233 7.19 11.64 1.89
CA SER A 233 7.61 11.40 3.26
C SER A 233 8.96 12.07 3.55
N VAL A 234 9.24 12.32 4.82
CA VAL A 234 10.57 12.72 5.30
C VAL A 234 11.60 11.70 4.81
N GLY A 235 12.68 12.22 4.20
CA GLY A 235 13.75 11.41 3.61
C GLY A 235 13.63 11.24 2.10
N ASP A 236 12.49 11.59 1.50
CA ASP A 236 12.37 11.61 0.04
C ASP A 236 13.23 12.71 -0.56
N CYS A 237 14.04 12.34 -1.55
CA CYS A 237 14.74 13.30 -2.39
C CYS A 237 13.79 13.78 -3.48
N ILE A 238 13.70 15.10 -3.70
CA ILE A 238 12.85 15.68 -4.75
C ILE A 238 13.77 16.21 -5.85
N ASP A 239 13.67 15.61 -7.05
CA ASP A 239 14.12 16.27 -8.28
C ASP A 239 12.90 16.91 -8.95
N THR A 240 12.92 18.24 -9.10
CA THR A 240 11.81 18.99 -9.67
C THR A 240 12.07 19.24 -11.14
N THR A 241 11.22 18.71 -12.01
CA THR A 241 11.13 19.18 -13.39
C THR A 241 9.93 20.12 -13.53
N GLU A 242 10.14 21.30 -14.07
CA GLU A 242 9.04 22.22 -14.38
C GLU A 242 8.34 21.76 -15.66
N GLU A 243 7.10 21.26 -15.54
CA GLU A 243 6.21 21.02 -16.69
C GLU A 243 4.93 21.85 -16.49
N GLY A 244 4.92 23.07 -17.04
CA GLY A 244 3.84 24.04 -16.85
C GLY A 244 3.73 24.53 -15.38
N ASP A 245 2.51 24.74 -14.89
CA ASP A 245 2.24 25.22 -13.52
C ASP A 245 2.31 24.10 -12.45
N THR A 246 2.77 22.90 -12.81
CA THR A 246 2.81 21.73 -11.90
C THR A 246 4.23 21.40 -11.50
N LEU A 247 4.54 21.55 -10.21
CA LEU A 247 5.74 20.98 -9.62
C LEU A 247 5.55 19.47 -9.47
N THR A 248 6.29 18.70 -10.29
CA THR A 248 6.35 17.24 -10.19
C THR A 248 7.68 16.87 -9.57
N GLY A 249 7.64 16.11 -8.46
CA GLY A 249 8.83 15.61 -7.80
C GLY A 249 9.11 14.17 -8.21
N PHE A 250 10.35 13.88 -8.62
CA PHE A 250 10.81 12.50 -8.78
C PHE A 250 11.56 12.07 -7.53
N GLY A 251 11.11 10.96 -6.95
CA GLY A 251 11.67 10.39 -5.74
C GLY A 251 12.80 9.45 -6.05
N TRP A 252 14.00 9.70 -5.54
CA TRP A 252 15.07 8.69 -5.51
C TRP A 252 15.23 8.16 -4.09
N ILE A 253 15.05 6.85 -3.92
CA ILE A 253 15.52 6.15 -2.72
C ILE A 253 17.00 5.83 -2.98
N PRO A 254 17.96 6.41 -2.24
CA PRO A 254 19.34 5.99 -2.39
C PRO A 254 19.44 4.52 -1.98
N THR A 255 19.74 3.65 -2.95
CA THR A 255 20.17 2.29 -2.65
C THR A 255 21.48 2.43 -1.88
N SER A 256 21.51 2.00 -0.63
CA SER A 256 22.78 1.78 0.07
C SER A 256 23.52 0.70 -0.70
N ASP A 257 24.48 1.10 -1.54
CA ASP A 257 25.39 0.18 -2.20
C ASP A 257 26.02 -0.73 -1.13
N THR A 258 25.94 -2.04 -1.36
CA THR A 258 26.48 -3.10 -0.52
C THR A 258 27.84 -3.55 -1.03
#